data_AF-A0A7K0IEQ2-F1
#
_entry.id   AF-A0A7K0IEQ2-F1
#
_cell.length_a   1.000
_cell.length_b   1.000
_cell.length_c   1.000
_cell.angle_alpha   90.00
_cell.angle_beta   90.00
_cell.angle_gamma   90.00
#
_symmetry.space_group_name_H-M   'P 1'
#
loop_
_entity.id
_entity.type
_entity.pdbx_description
1 polymer ?
#
loop_
_entity_poly.entity_id
_entity_poly.type
_entity_poly.pdbx_seq_one_letter_code
_entity_poly.pdbx_strand_id
1 'polypeptide(L)' 'ARGLAPAAGRGGQSAPPPKPAAAKPQTFEKDKDDPFANVGRNDPCPCGSGKKFKKCHGANQ' A
#
# COMPACT_ATOMS: atom_id res chain seq x y z
N ALA A 1 -26.20 -22.30 55.33
CA ALA A 1 -27.23 -22.06 54.30
C ALA A 1 -26.54 -21.72 52.99
N ARG A 2 -26.82 -22.48 51.92
CA ARG A 2 -26.36 -22.22 50.55
C ARG A 2 -27.37 -21.29 49.87
N GLY A 3 -26.90 -20.38 49.02
CA GLY A 3 -27.72 -19.61 48.07
C GLY A 3 -26.86 -18.55 47.38
N LEU A 4 -26.09 -18.90 46.34
CA LEU A 4 -26.42 -18.75 44.92
C LEU A 4 -26.92 -17.33 44.54
N ALA A 5 -26.00 -16.49 44.05
CA ALA A 5 -26.30 -15.58 42.94
C ALA A 5 -26.30 -16.39 41.64
N PRO A 6 -27.07 -16.01 40.59
CA PRO A 6 -26.40 -15.20 39.55
C PRO A 6 -27.30 -14.28 38.66
N ALA A 7 -26.64 -13.21 38.19
CA ALA A 7 -26.53 -12.72 36.80
C ALA A 7 -27.67 -12.01 36.04
N ALA A 8 -27.19 -11.18 35.09
CA ALA A 8 -27.83 -10.52 33.93
C ALA A 8 -28.50 -9.16 34.21
N GLY A 9 -28.17 -8.05 33.56
CA GLY A 9 -27.37 -7.80 32.35
C GLY A 9 -28.10 -6.78 31.46
N ARG A 10 -27.34 -5.90 30.79
CA ARG A 10 -27.58 -5.21 29.49
C ARG A 10 -27.06 -3.78 29.51
N GLY A 11 -25.73 -3.67 29.44
CA GLY A 11 -25.06 -2.48 28.93
C GLY A 11 -25.38 -2.33 27.44
N GLY A 12 -26.15 -1.30 27.10
CA GLY A 12 -26.40 -0.88 25.72
C GLY A 12 -25.13 -0.27 25.14
N GLN A 13 -24.32 -1.09 24.49
CA GLN A 13 -23.23 -0.63 23.63
C GLN A 13 -23.82 -0.46 22.23
N SER A 14 -24.10 0.78 21.86
CA SER A 14 -24.37 1.15 20.47
C SER A 14 -23.17 0.74 19.62
N ALA A 15 -23.38 -0.18 18.68
CA ALA A 15 -22.35 -0.60 17.74
C ALA A 15 -21.84 0.60 16.92
N PRO A 16 -20.52 0.73 16.67
CA PRO A 16 -20.03 1.68 15.69
C PRO A 16 -20.48 1.26 14.28
N PRO A 17 -20.70 2.21 13.35
CA PRO A 17 -21.14 1.90 11.99
C PRO A 17 -20.12 1.00 11.26
N PRO A 18 -20.56 0.18 10.30
CA PRO A 18 -19.65 -0.64 9.50
C PRO A 18 -18.67 0.28 8.75
N LYS A 19 -17.38 0.05 8.97
CA LYS A 19 -16.29 0.65 8.20
C LYS A 19 -16.58 0.41 6.71
N PRO A 20 -16.54 1.42 5.83
CA PRO A 20 -16.79 1.21 4.41
C PRO A 20 -15.83 0.14 3.90
N ALA A 21 -16.40 -0.92 3.35
CA ALA A 21 -15.68 -2.04 2.80
C ALA A 21 -14.65 -1.52 1.79
N ALA A 22 -13.40 -1.90 2.04
CA ALA A 22 -12.23 -1.83 1.17
C ALA A 22 -12.54 -1.35 -0.26
N ALA A 23 -12.30 -0.05 -0.49
CA ALA A 23 -11.93 0.41 -1.82
C ALA A 23 -10.67 -0.38 -2.21
N LYS A 24 -10.81 -1.33 -3.13
CA LYS A 24 -9.66 -1.99 -3.76
C LYS A 24 -8.80 -0.86 -4.34
N PRO A 25 -7.52 -0.71 -3.95
CA PRO A 25 -6.66 0.26 -4.62
C PRO A 25 -6.67 -0.13 -6.09
N GLN A 26 -7.16 0.78 -6.93
CA GLN A 26 -7.08 0.63 -8.38
C GLN A 26 -5.59 0.42 -8.67
N THR A 27 -5.22 -0.77 -9.13
CA THR A 27 -3.85 -1.05 -9.56
C THR A 27 -3.63 -0.19 -10.79
N PHE A 28 -3.07 1.00 -10.60
CA PHE A 28 -2.62 1.81 -11.70
C PHE A 28 -1.63 0.94 -12.49
N GLU A 29 -2.02 0.50 -13.68
CA GLU A 29 -1.08 0.08 -14.70
C GLU A 29 -0.29 1.32 -15.09
N LYS A 30 0.71 1.61 -14.24
CA LYS A 30 1.70 2.66 -14.43
C LYS A 30 2.46 2.30 -15.71
N ASP A 31 2.07 3.00 -16.78
CA ASP A 31 2.88 3.29 -17.96
C ASP A 31 3.74 2.10 -18.42
N LYS A 32 3.11 1.15 -19.13
CA LYS A 32 3.82 0.07 -19.85
C LYS A 32 4.77 0.58 -20.94
N ASP A 33 4.79 1.89 -21.17
CA ASP A 33 5.54 2.58 -22.22
C ASP A 33 6.67 3.45 -21.69
N ASP A 34 7.03 3.39 -20.40
CA ASP A 34 8.23 4.09 -19.93
C ASP A 34 9.47 3.24 -20.27
N PRO A 35 10.29 3.61 -21.27
CA PRO A 35 11.45 2.82 -21.69
C PRO A 35 12.52 2.74 -20.58
N PHE A 36 12.35 3.50 -19.50
CA PHE A 36 13.23 3.53 -18.34
C PHE A 36 12.65 2.81 -17.10
N ALA A 37 11.38 2.34 -17.13
CA ALA A 37 10.74 1.72 -15.96
C ALA A 37 11.38 0.39 -15.52
N ASN A 38 12.03 -0.34 -16.44
CA ASN A 38 12.70 -1.61 -16.14
C ASN A 38 14.23 -1.47 -16.00
N VAL A 39 14.77 -0.26 -16.06
CA VAL A 39 16.22 -0.02 -15.97
C VAL A 39 16.61 0.09 -14.50
N GLY A 40 17.48 -0.83 -14.05
CA GLY A 40 18.02 -0.77 -12.69
C GLY A 40 18.87 0.49 -12.47
N ARG A 41 18.80 1.12 -11.28
CA ARG A 41 19.59 2.33 -10.93
C ARG A 41 21.10 2.23 -11.24
N ASN A 42 21.68 1.03 -11.24
CA ASN A 42 23.11 0.83 -11.50
C ASN A 42 23.45 0.46 -12.95
N ASP A 43 22.45 0.14 -13.77
CA ASP A 43 22.61 -0.25 -15.17
C ASP A 43 23.10 0.94 -16.02
N PRO A 44 23.81 0.74 -17.14
CA PRO A 44 24.04 1.79 -18.14
C PRO A 44 22.73 2.48 -18.55
N CYS A 45 22.74 3.81 -18.59
CA CYS A 45 21.56 4.57 -18.98
C CYS A 45 21.27 4.35 -20.48
N PRO A 46 20.06 3.96 -20.88
CA PRO A 46 19.76 3.62 -22.28
C PRO A 46 19.70 4.84 -23.20
N CYS A 47 19.96 6.06 -22.69
CA CYS A 47 20.15 7.26 -23.49
C CYS A 47 21.51 7.32 -24.20
N GLY A 48 22.41 6.35 -24.00
CA GLY A 48 23.72 6.31 -24.65
C GLY A 48 24.79 7.22 -24.03
N SER A 49 24.54 7.78 -22.85
CA SER A 49 25.50 8.69 -22.19
C SER A 49 26.74 8.00 -21.60
N GLY A 50 26.76 6.66 -21.55
CA GLY A 50 27.81 5.88 -20.87
C GLY A 50 27.79 5.98 -19.34
N LYS A 51 26.85 6.75 -18.77
CA LYS A 51 26.68 6.91 -17.31
C LYS A 51 25.69 5.88 -16.78
N LYS A 52 25.84 5.50 -15.51
CA LYS A 52 24.84 4.65 -14.82
C LYS A 52 23.50 5.39 -14.72
N PHE A 53 22.38 4.68 -14.79
CA PHE A 53 21.02 5.26 -14.79
C PHE A 53 20.81 6.24 -13.61
N LYS A 54 21.25 5.88 -12.40
CA LYS A 54 21.20 6.75 -11.20
C LYS A 54 22.00 8.06 -11.27
N LYS A 55 22.86 8.23 -12.27
CA LYS A 55 23.68 9.43 -12.51
C LYS A 55 23.27 10.15 -13.80
N CYS A 56 22.14 9.78 -14.36
CA CYS A 56 21.61 10.34 -15.60
C CYS A 56 20.08 10.51 -15.44
N HIS A 57 19.27 9.84 -16.25
CA HIS A 57 17.80 9.98 -16.23
C HIS A 57 17.15 9.41 -14.95
N GLY A 58 17.84 8.53 -14.21
CA GLY A 58 17.45 8.04 -12.89
C GLY A 58 18.09 8.80 -11.73
N ALA A 59 18.64 10.01 -11.94
CA ALA A 59 19.21 10.80 -10.85
C ALA A 59 18.13 11.24 -9.84
N ASN A 60 16.94 11.59 -10.35
CA ASN A 60 15.79 12.02 -9.55
C ASN A 60 14.76 10.91 -9.27
N GLN A 61 15.01 9.69 -9.77
CA GLN A 61 14.20 8.49 -9.50
C GLN A 61 14.94 7.59 -8.54
#